data_AF-A0A8X6RS78-F1
#
_entry.id   AF-A0A8X6RS78-F1
#
_cell.length_a   1.000
_cell.length_b   1.000
_cell.length_c   1.000
_cell.angle_alpha   90.00
_cell.angle_beta   90.00
_cell.angle_gamma   90.00
#
_symmetry.space_group_name_H-M   'P 1'
#
loop_
_entity.id
_entity.type
_entity.pdbx_description
1 polymer ?
#
loop_
_entity_poly.entity_id
_entity_poly.type
_entity_poly.pdbx_seq_one_letter_code
_entity_poly.pdbx_strand_id
1 'polypeptide(L)'
;MERKFKNNPDFEKQYKEFMNEYESLGHMSLVNSRSHTSKDQNFLPHHAVIKPSSLTTKLRVVFDASCKTTNASASFLATRCIKQIALDDKDNPNLSRVLQEDIYMDDLLSGADTPNNAISICKDIAHVLSTRGFHLRKWNSNSTEFLAQFSEHSSHDARVEFSKDSNESSKVLGLFWNSSNDTFGFQPSLELTPPLTKRRIFYLNLPKFSIL
;
A
#
# COMPACT_ATOMS: atom_id res chain seq x y z
N MET A 1 22.96 -4.40 7.00
CA MET A 1 22.16 -3.59 7.94
C MET A 1 22.99 -3.18 9.17
N GLU A 2 23.71 -4.13 9.78
CA GLU A 2 24.56 -3.93 10.97
C GLU A 2 25.60 -2.80 10.87
N ARG A 3 26.24 -2.61 9.70
CA ARG A 3 27.16 -1.46 9.50
C ARG A 3 26.46 -0.10 9.64
N LYS A 4 25.18 0.00 9.24
CA LYS A 4 24.40 1.23 9.40
C LYS A 4 24.01 1.46 10.86
N PHE A 5 23.74 0.39 11.61
CA PHE A 5 23.46 0.47 13.06
C PHE A 5 24.66 1.01 13.84
N LYS A 6 25.86 0.47 13.58
CA LYS A 6 27.10 0.95 14.23
C LYS A 6 27.37 2.44 13.98
N ASN A 7 27.01 2.94 12.80
CA ASN A 7 27.29 4.32 12.41
C ASN A 7 26.16 5.30 12.80
N ASN A 8 24.97 4.82 13.17
CA ASN A 8 23.83 5.65 13.53
C ASN A 8 22.96 4.95 14.59
N PRO A 9 23.20 5.23 15.89
CA PRO A 9 22.46 4.62 16.99
C PRO A 9 20.96 4.95 16.99
N ASP A 10 20.58 6.14 16.54
CA ASP A 10 19.17 6.56 16.44
C ASP A 10 18.42 5.74 15.36
N PHE A 11 19.07 5.47 14.23
CA PHE A 11 18.53 4.59 13.20
C PHE A 11 18.34 3.15 13.70
N GLU A 12 19.28 2.63 14.49
CA GLU A 12 19.15 1.30 15.12
C GLU A 12 17.97 1.26 16.09
N LYS A 13 17.83 2.28 16.95
CA LYS A 13 16.74 2.39 17.91
C LYS A 13 15.37 2.38 17.21
N GLN A 14 15.17 3.27 16.25
CA GLN A 14 13.90 3.36 15.49
C GLN A 14 13.59 2.07 14.73
N TYR A 15 14.62 1.41 14.20
CA TYR A 15 14.45 0.12 13.54
C TYR A 15 13.97 -0.97 14.51
N LYS A 16 14.58 -1.07 15.69
CA LYS A 16 14.19 -2.04 16.73
C LYS A 16 12.78 -1.76 17.25
N GLU A 17 12.42 -0.49 17.44
CA GLU A 17 11.07 -0.08 17.82
C GLU A 17 10.04 -0.53 16.78
N PHE A 18 10.31 -0.31 15.49
CA PHE A 18 9.44 -0.80 14.41
C PHE A 18 9.28 -2.33 14.46
N MET A 19 10.38 -3.07 14.62
CA MET A 19 10.32 -4.54 14.65
C MET A 19 9.52 -5.02 15.87
N ASN A 20 9.75 -4.45 17.06
CA ASN A 20 8.99 -4.82 18.25
C ASN A 20 7.49 -4.51 18.11
N GLU A 21 7.14 -3.35 17.53
CA GLU A 21 5.75 -3.01 17.20
C GLU A 21 5.15 -4.07 16.26
N TYR A 22 5.86 -4.41 15.19
CA TYR A 22 5.44 -5.41 14.20
C TYR A 22 5.20 -6.80 14.81
N GLU A 23 6.02 -7.22 15.79
CA GLU A 23 5.79 -8.44 16.57
C GLU A 23 4.59 -8.31 17.51
N SER A 24 4.47 -7.19 18.23
CA SER A 24 3.37 -6.96 19.17
C SER A 24 1.99 -6.93 18.52
N LEU A 25 1.92 -6.48 17.25
CA LEU A 25 0.71 -6.50 16.42
C LEU A 25 0.42 -7.90 15.85
N GLY A 26 1.27 -8.89 16.11
CA GLY A 26 1.13 -10.25 15.58
C GLY A 26 1.46 -10.38 14.08
N HIS A 27 2.10 -9.36 13.48
CA HIS A 27 2.51 -9.42 12.08
C HIS A 27 3.79 -10.24 11.86
N MET A 28 4.54 -10.55 12.92
CA MET A 28 5.65 -11.49 12.89
C MET A 28 5.81 -12.22 14.22
N SER A 29 6.55 -13.33 14.20
CA SER A 29 6.97 -14.05 15.40
C SER A 29 8.39 -14.61 15.23
N LEU A 30 9.07 -14.84 16.34
CA LEU A 30 10.39 -15.46 16.34
C LEU A 30 10.32 -16.90 15.81
N VAL A 31 11.16 -17.21 14.83
CA VAL A 31 11.24 -18.55 14.23
C VAL A 31 11.99 -19.50 15.15
N ASN A 32 11.36 -20.61 15.54
CA ASN A 32 12.01 -21.68 16.29
C ASN A 32 12.95 -22.49 15.38
N SER A 33 14.25 -22.46 15.68
CA SER A 33 15.32 -23.03 14.84
C SER A 33 15.33 -24.56 14.72
N ARG A 34 14.38 -25.29 15.32
CA ARG A 34 14.45 -26.75 15.51
C ARG A 34 13.61 -27.59 14.53
N SER A 35 12.76 -27.00 13.69
CA SER A 35 11.69 -27.74 12.98
C SER A 35 11.69 -27.64 11.45
N HIS A 36 12.65 -26.97 10.82
CA HIS A 36 12.49 -26.60 9.40
C HIS A 36 13.64 -27.09 8.51
N THR A 37 13.30 -27.98 7.59
CA THR A 37 14.11 -28.33 6.43
C THR A 37 14.21 -27.14 5.49
N SER A 38 15.39 -26.87 4.93
CA SER A 38 15.68 -25.70 4.08
C SER A 38 14.80 -25.54 2.84
N LYS A 39 14.04 -26.57 2.46
CA LYS A 39 13.16 -26.56 1.28
C LYS A 39 11.87 -25.76 1.46
N ASP A 40 11.41 -25.53 2.69
CA ASP A 40 10.12 -24.87 2.98
C ASP A 40 10.29 -23.44 3.52
N GLN A 41 11.51 -22.89 3.49
CA GLN A 41 11.80 -21.56 4.01
C GLN A 41 11.93 -20.54 2.89
N ASN A 42 11.05 -19.54 2.95
CA ASN A 42 11.11 -18.37 2.10
C ASN A 42 11.68 -17.21 2.91
N PHE A 43 12.81 -16.67 2.46
CA PHE A 43 13.41 -15.49 3.06
C PHE A 43 12.95 -14.26 2.30
N LEU A 44 12.44 -13.26 3.03
CA LEU A 44 12.05 -11.97 2.49
C LEU A 44 13.06 -10.92 2.96
N PRO A 45 14.01 -10.51 2.10
CA PRO A 45 14.97 -9.47 2.46
C PRO A 45 14.24 -8.20 2.83
N HIS A 46 14.79 -7.44 3.78
CA HIS A 46 14.20 -6.17 4.17
C HIS A 46 15.29 -5.14 4.52
N HIS A 47 14.93 -3.88 4.39
CA HIS A 47 15.80 -2.76 4.74
C HIS A 47 14.99 -1.56 5.20
N ALA A 48 15.55 -0.73 6.08
CA ALA A 48 14.90 0.51 6.48
C ALA A 48 15.27 1.68 5.56
N VAL A 49 14.24 2.49 5.26
CA VAL A 49 14.30 3.73 4.49
C VAL A 49 13.85 4.88 5.38
N ILE A 50 14.61 5.98 5.38
CA ILE A 50 14.24 7.20 6.09
C ILE A 50 13.41 8.07 5.15
N LYS A 51 12.24 8.49 5.59
CA LYS A 51 11.41 9.51 4.96
C LYS A 51 11.28 10.67 5.94
N PRO A 52 12.18 11.68 5.87
CA PRO A 52 12.18 12.80 6.82
C PRO A 52 10.87 13.59 6.83
N SER A 53 10.15 13.60 5.70
CA SER A 53 8.84 14.23 5.53
C SER A 53 7.66 13.39 5.99
N SER A 54 7.89 12.18 6.52
CA SER A 54 6.81 11.34 7.05
C SER A 54 6.32 11.92 8.38
N LEU A 55 5.02 12.18 8.49
CA LEU A 55 4.40 12.80 9.67
C LEU A 55 4.36 11.86 10.88
N THR A 56 4.27 10.55 10.61
CA THR A 56 4.18 9.49 11.63
C THR A 56 5.55 8.99 12.09
N THR A 57 6.20 8.13 11.29
CA THR A 57 7.56 7.63 11.57
C THR A 57 8.53 8.05 10.48
N LYS A 58 9.64 8.66 10.88
CA LYS A 58 10.73 9.02 9.96
C LYS A 58 11.39 7.79 9.33
N LEU A 59 11.25 6.61 9.95
CA LEU A 59 11.75 5.33 9.45
C LEU A 59 10.60 4.41 9.00
N ARG A 60 10.76 3.76 7.84
CA ARG A 60 9.90 2.68 7.35
C ARG A 60 10.75 1.47 6.96
N VAL A 61 10.36 0.28 7.38
CA VAL A 61 10.97 -0.97 6.91
C VAL A 61 10.29 -1.41 5.61
N VAL A 62 11.09 -1.65 4.58
CA VAL A 62 10.67 -2.10 3.26
C VAL A 62 11.09 -3.55 3.10
N PHE A 63 10.10 -4.42 2.87
CA PHE A 63 10.31 -5.80 2.51
C PHE A 63 10.41 -5.92 0.99
N ASP A 64 11.45 -6.59 0.49
CA ASP A 64 11.64 -6.81 -0.93
C ASP A 64 10.78 -7.97 -1.42
N ALA A 65 9.50 -7.67 -1.66
CA ALA A 65 8.52 -8.62 -2.17
C ALA A 65 8.82 -9.11 -3.60
N SER A 66 9.78 -8.49 -4.30
CA SER A 66 10.22 -8.91 -5.62
C SER A 66 11.29 -10.00 -5.58
N CYS A 67 11.89 -10.24 -4.41
CA CYS A 67 12.84 -11.31 -4.21
C CYS A 67 12.18 -12.66 -4.54
N LYS A 68 12.80 -13.42 -5.45
CA LYS A 68 12.32 -14.74 -5.83
C LYS A 68 12.54 -15.69 -4.66
N THR A 69 11.46 -16.31 -4.19
CA THR A 69 11.52 -17.41 -3.24
C THR A 69 11.48 -18.75 -3.99
N THR A 70 11.51 -19.89 -3.29
CA THR A 70 11.50 -21.22 -3.94
C THR A 70 10.27 -21.44 -4.82
N ASN A 71 9.12 -20.86 -4.44
CA ASN A 71 7.85 -21.11 -5.12
C ASN A 71 7.39 -19.94 -6.01
N ALA A 72 7.55 -18.69 -5.57
CA ALA A 72 7.23 -17.47 -6.31
C ALA A 72 7.73 -16.21 -5.57
N SER A 73 7.59 -15.02 -6.14
CA SER A 73 7.81 -13.78 -5.35
C SER A 73 6.65 -13.58 -4.35
N ALA A 74 6.92 -12.92 -3.22
CA ALA A 74 5.89 -12.66 -2.20
C ALA A 74 4.75 -11.79 -2.75
N SER A 75 5.06 -10.85 -3.64
CA SER A 75 4.05 -10.02 -4.32
C SER A 75 3.08 -10.85 -5.15
N PHE A 76 3.59 -11.83 -5.91
CA PHE A 76 2.77 -12.71 -6.72
C PHE A 76 1.83 -13.54 -5.85
N LEU A 77 2.33 -14.07 -4.72
CA LEU A 77 1.52 -14.86 -3.80
C LEU A 77 0.40 -14.02 -3.18
N ALA A 78 0.68 -12.78 -2.75
CA ALA A 78 -0.34 -11.88 -2.21
C ALA A 78 -1.46 -11.60 -3.22
N THR A 79 -1.11 -11.23 -4.46
CA THR A 79 -2.10 -11.02 -5.53
C THR A 79 -2.86 -12.32 -5.85
N ARG A 80 -2.18 -13.48 -5.81
CA ARG A 80 -2.83 -14.77 -6.08
C ARG A 80 -3.83 -15.16 -5.00
N CYS A 81 -3.57 -14.83 -3.73
CA CYS A 81 -4.51 -15.00 -2.62
C CYS A 81 -5.80 -14.21 -2.87
N ILE A 82 -5.68 -12.93 -3.23
CA ILE A 82 -6.83 -12.08 -3.58
C ILE A 82 -7.64 -12.68 -4.75
N LYS A 83 -6.94 -13.12 -5.81
CA LYS A 83 -7.59 -13.83 -6.93
C LYS A 83 -8.26 -15.13 -6.52
N GLN A 84 -7.72 -15.83 -5.51
CA GLN A 84 -8.35 -17.04 -5.00
C GLN A 84 -9.64 -16.73 -4.24
N ILE A 85 -9.66 -15.66 -3.44
CA ILE A 85 -10.88 -15.17 -2.78
C ILE A 85 -11.98 -14.91 -3.83
N ALA A 86 -11.63 -14.28 -4.95
CA ALA A 86 -12.59 -14.04 -6.04
C ALA A 86 -13.18 -15.32 -6.67
N LEU A 87 -12.43 -16.43 -6.66
CA LEU A 87 -12.90 -17.74 -7.15
C LEU A 87 -13.75 -18.47 -6.10
N ASP A 88 -13.38 -18.33 -4.82
CA ASP A 88 -14.09 -18.93 -3.70
C ASP A 88 -15.46 -18.27 -3.49
N ASP A 89 -15.55 -16.95 -3.69
CA ASP A 89 -16.77 -16.13 -3.56
C ASP A 89 -17.45 -15.84 -4.92
N LYS A 90 -17.34 -16.75 -5.89
CA LYS A 90 -17.89 -16.59 -7.26
C LYS A 90 -19.41 -16.36 -7.32
N ASP A 91 -20.14 -16.68 -6.25
CA ASP A 91 -21.59 -16.51 -6.16
C ASP A 91 -22.00 -15.04 -6.04
N ASN A 92 -21.06 -14.13 -5.74
CA ASN A 92 -21.25 -12.68 -5.84
C ASN A 92 -20.48 -12.12 -7.05
N PRO A 93 -21.14 -11.91 -8.21
CA PRO A 93 -20.48 -11.47 -9.44
C PRO A 93 -19.79 -10.12 -9.31
N ASN A 94 -20.38 -9.18 -8.55
CA ASN A 94 -19.82 -7.84 -8.36
C ASN A 94 -18.51 -7.91 -7.57
N LEU A 95 -18.49 -8.69 -6.47
CA LEU A 95 -17.29 -8.89 -5.68
C LEU A 95 -16.20 -9.62 -6.49
N SER A 96 -16.57 -10.68 -7.21
CA SER A 96 -15.64 -11.45 -8.02
C SER A 96 -15.01 -10.59 -9.12
N ARG A 97 -15.79 -9.73 -9.79
CA ARG A 97 -15.29 -8.77 -10.78
C ARG A 97 -14.29 -7.80 -10.15
N VAL A 98 -14.67 -7.12 -9.07
CA VAL A 98 -13.82 -6.11 -8.42
C VAL A 98 -12.50 -6.70 -7.92
N LEU A 99 -12.53 -7.88 -7.28
CA LEU A 99 -11.31 -8.54 -6.81
C LEU A 99 -10.39 -9.03 -7.95
N GLN A 100 -10.93 -9.26 -9.15
CA GLN A 100 -10.16 -9.71 -10.31
C GLN A 100 -9.60 -8.56 -11.14
N GLU A 101 -10.35 -7.46 -11.26
CA GLU A 101 -10.10 -6.40 -12.25
C GLU A 101 -9.66 -5.08 -11.62
N ASP A 102 -10.15 -4.76 -10.43
CA ASP A 102 -10.03 -3.42 -9.83
C ASP A 102 -8.91 -3.34 -8.77
N ILE A 103 -8.23 -4.46 -8.48
CA ILE A 103 -7.08 -4.51 -7.56
C ILE A 103 -5.77 -4.41 -8.34
N TYR A 104 -5.02 -3.36 -8.06
CA TYR A 104 -3.66 -3.17 -8.55
C TYR A 104 -2.67 -3.22 -7.39
N MET A 105 -1.89 -4.31 -7.31
CA MET A 105 -0.96 -4.55 -6.21
C MET A 105 -1.63 -4.45 -4.84
N ASP A 106 -1.40 -3.37 -4.10
CA ASP A 106 -1.95 -3.05 -2.79
C ASP A 106 -3.13 -2.05 -2.82
N ASP A 107 -3.40 -1.44 -3.98
CA ASP A 107 -4.48 -0.45 -4.16
C ASP A 107 -5.74 -1.10 -4.75
N LEU A 108 -6.90 -0.80 -4.15
CA LEU A 108 -8.21 -1.09 -4.72
C LEU A 108 -8.75 0.18 -5.40
N LEU A 109 -8.91 0.13 -6.72
CA LEU A 109 -9.34 1.26 -7.55
C LEU A 109 -10.62 0.86 -8.28
N SER A 110 -11.77 1.13 -7.66
CA SER A 110 -13.09 0.76 -8.18
C SER A 110 -14.02 1.97 -8.26
N GLY A 111 -15.08 1.84 -9.06
CA GLY A 111 -16.10 2.87 -9.26
C GLY A 111 -17.49 2.27 -9.46
N ALA A 112 -18.52 3.12 -9.34
CA ALA A 112 -19.90 2.75 -9.60
C ALA A 112 -20.71 3.97 -10.05
N ASP A 113 -21.85 3.73 -10.72
CA ASP A 113 -22.73 4.78 -11.26
C ASP A 113 -23.42 5.63 -10.17
N THR A 114 -23.52 5.11 -8.94
CA THR A 114 -24.13 5.82 -7.81
C THR A 114 -23.32 5.63 -6.53
N PRO A 115 -23.27 6.64 -5.64
CA PRO A 115 -22.59 6.51 -4.34
C PRO A 115 -23.09 5.33 -3.51
N ASN A 116 -24.41 5.09 -3.51
CA ASN A 116 -25.01 3.99 -2.73
C ASN A 116 -24.52 2.62 -3.22
N ASN A 117 -24.41 2.42 -4.54
CA ASN A 117 -23.88 1.19 -5.10
C ASN A 117 -22.40 1.01 -4.75
N ALA A 118 -21.59 2.08 -4.87
CA ALA A 118 -20.18 2.06 -4.46
C ALA A 118 -20.02 1.71 -2.98
N ILE A 119 -20.83 2.31 -2.09
CA ILE A 119 -20.81 2.03 -0.65
C ILE A 119 -21.14 0.55 -0.39
N SER A 120 -22.18 0.00 -1.04
CA SER A 120 -22.56 -1.40 -0.87
C SER A 120 -21.43 -2.34 -1.28
N ILE A 121 -20.88 -2.15 -2.49
CA ILE A 121 -19.80 -2.96 -3.04
C ILE A 121 -18.56 -2.90 -2.13
N CYS A 122 -18.14 -1.70 -1.72
CA CYS A 122 -16.97 -1.53 -0.87
C CYS A 122 -17.17 -2.13 0.53
N LYS A 123 -18.39 -2.07 1.11
CA LYS A 123 -18.69 -2.74 2.39
C LYS A 123 -18.61 -4.26 2.27
N ASP A 124 -19.17 -4.83 1.21
CA ASP A 124 -19.12 -6.28 0.97
C ASP A 124 -17.68 -6.76 0.79
N ILE A 125 -16.88 -6.05 0.00
CA ILE A 125 -15.47 -6.38 -0.22
C ILE A 125 -14.67 -6.23 1.07
N ALA A 126 -14.86 -5.14 1.81
CA ALA A 126 -14.17 -4.92 3.09
C ALA A 126 -14.49 -6.04 4.08
N HIS A 127 -15.74 -6.48 4.12
CA HIS A 127 -16.16 -7.61 4.94
C HIS A 127 -15.43 -8.89 4.53
N VAL A 128 -15.55 -9.31 3.27
CA VAL A 128 -14.95 -10.56 2.78
C VAL A 128 -13.42 -10.57 2.96
N LEU A 129 -12.75 -9.49 2.57
CA LEU A 129 -11.30 -9.37 2.76
C LEU A 129 -10.91 -9.42 4.24
N SER A 130 -11.67 -8.77 5.13
CA SER A 130 -11.38 -8.80 6.57
C SER A 130 -11.47 -10.21 7.16
N THR A 131 -12.41 -11.05 6.69
CA THR A 131 -12.52 -12.45 7.14
C THR A 131 -11.31 -13.30 6.73
N ARG A 132 -10.54 -12.84 5.74
CA ARG A 132 -9.33 -13.50 5.22
C ARG A 132 -8.05 -12.81 5.69
N GLY A 133 -8.14 -11.87 6.63
CA GLY A 133 -6.99 -11.13 7.19
C GLY A 133 -6.51 -9.95 6.35
N PHE A 134 -7.28 -9.54 5.33
CA PHE A 134 -6.98 -8.37 4.51
C PHE A 134 -7.86 -7.19 4.94
N HIS A 135 -7.28 -6.24 5.67
CA HIS A 135 -8.01 -5.05 6.12
C HIS A 135 -7.78 -3.87 5.17
N LEU A 136 -8.83 -3.45 4.47
CA LEU A 136 -8.80 -2.25 3.64
C LEU A 136 -8.71 -1.00 4.52
N ARG A 137 -7.88 -0.04 4.11
CA ARG A 137 -7.61 1.20 4.84
C ARG A 137 -7.44 2.36 3.87
N LYS A 138 -7.45 3.59 4.40
CA LYS A 138 -7.19 4.83 3.65
C LYS A 138 -8.17 5.05 2.49
N TRP A 139 -9.46 4.90 2.79
CA TRP A 139 -10.52 5.19 1.84
C TRP A 139 -10.47 6.64 1.34
N ASN A 140 -10.63 6.82 0.04
CA ASN A 140 -10.69 8.11 -0.61
C ASN A 140 -11.68 8.07 -1.77
N SER A 141 -12.43 9.15 -2.01
CA SER A 141 -13.51 9.21 -3.00
C SER A 141 -13.84 10.65 -3.38
N ASN A 142 -14.42 10.84 -4.55
CA ASN A 142 -15.00 12.12 -5.01
C ASN A 142 -16.40 12.38 -4.43
N SER A 143 -17.03 11.40 -3.77
CA SER A 143 -18.34 11.54 -3.12
C SER A 143 -18.20 11.74 -1.61
N THR A 144 -18.84 12.79 -1.09
CA THR A 144 -18.88 13.06 0.35
C THR A 144 -19.78 12.07 1.09
N GLU A 145 -20.83 11.57 0.44
CA GLU A 145 -21.72 10.54 0.94
C GLU A 145 -20.98 9.22 1.19
N PHE A 146 -20.10 8.85 0.25
CA PHE A 146 -19.20 7.72 0.42
C PHE A 146 -18.26 7.94 1.61
N LEU A 147 -17.54 9.07 1.64
CA LEU A 147 -16.56 9.35 2.69
C LEU A 147 -17.19 9.36 4.10
N ALA A 148 -18.43 9.84 4.23
CA ALA A 148 -19.16 9.82 5.50
C ALA A 148 -19.40 8.41 6.06
N GLN A 149 -19.44 7.38 5.21
CA GLN A 149 -19.66 5.98 5.64
C GLN A 149 -18.38 5.29 6.12
N PHE A 150 -17.21 5.76 5.70
CA PHE A 150 -15.92 5.12 5.97
C PHE A 150 -15.01 5.96 6.89
N SER A 151 -15.42 7.17 7.26
CA SER A 151 -14.68 8.07 8.17
C SER A 151 -14.70 7.62 9.64
N GLU A 152 -15.73 6.88 10.09
CA GLU A 152 -15.91 6.50 11.50
C GLU A 152 -15.28 5.16 11.92
N HIS A 153 -14.95 4.27 10.97
CA HIS A 153 -14.48 2.90 11.28
C HIS A 153 -12.96 2.71 11.23
N SER A 154 -12.18 3.80 11.22
CA SER A 154 -10.71 3.73 11.27
C SER A 154 -10.17 3.59 12.71
N SER A 155 -10.86 2.83 13.57
CA SER A 155 -10.47 2.65 14.97
C SER A 155 -9.47 1.49 15.10
N HIS A 156 -8.29 1.83 15.64
CA HIS A 156 -7.21 0.99 16.18
C HIS A 156 -6.00 0.59 15.31
N ASP A 157 -5.93 0.93 14.02
CA ASP A 157 -4.65 0.81 13.28
C ASP A 157 -4.37 2.03 12.37
N ALA A 158 -4.85 3.18 12.83
CA ALA A 158 -4.87 4.42 12.09
C ALA A 158 -3.52 5.14 12.10
N ARG A 159 -2.60 4.68 11.23
CA ARG A 159 -1.68 5.58 10.51
C ARG A 159 -2.44 6.38 9.45
N VAL A 160 -3.58 6.93 9.85
CA VAL A 160 -4.48 7.74 9.05
C VAL A 160 -3.87 9.13 8.98
N GLU A 161 -3.07 9.34 7.95
CA GLU A 161 -2.76 10.68 7.47
C GLU A 161 -3.99 11.18 6.71
N PHE A 162 -5.00 11.67 7.44
CA PHE A 162 -5.90 12.67 6.87
C PHE A 162 -5.11 13.99 6.89
N SER A 163 -4.56 14.39 5.75
CA SER A 163 -4.18 15.79 5.56
C SER A 163 -5.47 16.60 5.66
N LYS A 164 -5.64 17.27 6.80
CA LYS A 164 -6.73 18.23 7.03
C LYS A 164 -6.46 19.59 6.37
N ASP A 165 -5.37 19.68 5.62
CA ASP A 165 -5.00 20.85 4.85
C ASP A 165 -5.47 20.67 3.40
N SER A 166 -6.39 21.54 3.02
CA SER A 166 -7.19 21.60 1.79
C SER A 166 -6.41 21.83 0.48
N ASN A 167 -5.18 21.33 0.38
CA ASN A 167 -4.37 21.39 -0.84
C ASN A 167 -3.43 20.18 -1.05
N GLU A 168 -3.41 19.18 -0.15
CA GLU A 168 -2.62 17.96 -0.37
C GLU A 168 -3.45 16.90 -1.09
N SER A 169 -3.32 16.90 -2.42
CA SER A 169 -3.84 15.86 -3.31
C SER A 169 -3.29 14.48 -2.93
N SER A 170 -4.19 13.51 -2.75
CA SER A 170 -3.85 12.11 -2.57
C SER A 170 -3.12 11.58 -3.81
N LYS A 171 -2.07 10.77 -3.63
CA LYS A 171 -1.43 10.11 -4.77
C LYS A 171 -2.11 8.78 -5.06
N VAL A 172 -2.45 8.55 -6.32
CA VAL A 172 -2.98 7.28 -6.85
C VAL A 172 -2.04 6.83 -7.97
N LEU A 173 -1.44 5.64 -7.84
CA LEU A 173 -0.47 5.11 -8.82
C LEU A 173 0.69 6.07 -9.16
N GLY A 174 1.06 6.96 -8.24
CA GLY A 174 2.12 7.96 -8.44
C GLY A 174 1.67 9.26 -9.11
N LEU A 175 0.40 9.40 -9.48
CA LEU A 175 -0.22 10.64 -9.94
C LEU A 175 -0.91 11.34 -8.77
N PHE A 176 -1.02 12.66 -8.83
CA PHE A 176 -1.89 13.39 -7.92
C PHE A 176 -3.33 13.21 -8.36
N TRP A 177 -4.23 12.96 -7.43
CA TRP A 177 -5.67 12.93 -7.68
C TRP A 177 -6.33 14.00 -6.83
N ASN A 178 -7.08 14.87 -7.50
CA ASN A 178 -8.00 15.81 -6.88
C ASN A 178 -9.39 15.16 -6.90
N SER A 179 -9.78 14.60 -5.76
CA SER A 179 -11.07 13.93 -5.61
C SER A 179 -12.24 14.88 -5.81
N SER A 180 -12.16 16.13 -5.36
CA SER A 180 -13.29 17.08 -5.48
C SER A 180 -13.68 17.38 -6.92
N ASN A 181 -12.70 17.43 -7.81
CA ASN A 181 -12.91 17.70 -9.23
C ASN A 181 -12.82 16.45 -10.11
N ASP A 182 -12.57 15.29 -9.51
CA ASP A 182 -12.24 14.03 -10.17
C ASP A 182 -11.21 14.18 -11.30
N THR A 183 -10.09 14.85 -10.99
CA THR A 183 -9.03 15.10 -11.96
C THR A 183 -7.70 14.57 -11.47
N PHE A 184 -6.98 13.89 -12.37
CA PHE A 184 -5.59 13.51 -12.14
C PHE A 184 -4.65 14.63 -12.59
N GLY A 185 -3.68 14.95 -11.74
CA GLY A 185 -2.63 15.91 -12.00
C GLY A 185 -1.24 15.29 -11.85
N PHE A 186 -0.26 15.88 -12.50
CA PHE A 186 1.14 15.63 -12.21
C PHE A 186 1.80 16.97 -11.89
N GLN A 187 2.50 17.05 -10.77
CA GLN A 187 3.29 18.23 -10.42
C GLN A 187 4.77 17.83 -10.47
N PRO A 188 5.47 18.10 -11.57
CA PRO A 188 6.90 17.85 -11.62
C PRO A 188 7.59 18.90 -10.75
N SER A 189 8.28 18.45 -9.69
CA SER A 189 9.17 19.32 -8.91
C SER A 189 10.43 19.58 -9.74
N LEU A 190 10.41 20.64 -10.54
CA LEU A 190 11.51 21.00 -11.44
C LEU A 190 12.47 21.98 -10.77
N GLU A 191 13.29 21.49 -9.84
CA GLU A 191 14.51 22.20 -9.48
C GLU A 191 15.63 21.77 -10.42
N LEU A 192 15.79 22.52 -11.52
CA LEU A 192 16.90 22.36 -12.45
C LEU A 192 18.18 22.91 -11.83
N THR A 193 18.78 22.17 -10.90
CA THR A 193 20.12 22.49 -10.39
C THR A 193 21.18 21.78 -11.24
N PRO A 194 22.13 22.50 -11.85
CA PRO A 194 23.22 21.89 -12.61
C PRO A 194 24.07 20.94 -11.74
N PRO A 195 24.68 19.88 -12.31
CA PRO A 195 24.68 19.53 -13.73
C PRO A 195 23.47 18.67 -14.13
N LEU A 196 22.97 18.91 -15.35
CA LEU A 196 21.89 18.12 -15.95
C LEU A 196 22.49 16.87 -16.60
N THR A 197 21.99 15.69 -16.21
CA THR A 197 22.41 14.40 -16.77
C THR A 197 21.28 13.79 -17.62
N LYS A 198 21.60 12.92 -18.58
CA LYS A 198 20.59 12.19 -19.38
C LYS A 198 19.54 11.48 -18.48
N ARG A 199 19.98 10.95 -17.34
CA ARG A 199 19.11 10.30 -16.34
C ARG A 199 18.16 11.29 -15.66
N ARG A 200 18.61 12.53 -15.36
CA ARG A 200 17.75 13.60 -14.84
C ARG A 200 16.74 14.08 -15.86
N ILE A 201 17.12 14.17 -17.14
CA ILE A 201 16.23 14.58 -18.24
C ILE A 201 15.16 13.51 -18.53
N PHE A 202 15.49 12.22 -18.38
CA PHE A 202 14.52 11.14 -18.60
C PHE A 202 13.33 11.20 -17.60
N TYR A 203 13.56 11.62 -16.36
CA TYR A 203 12.48 11.89 -15.40
C TYR A 203 11.58 13.07 -15.81
N LEU A 204 12.01 13.92 -16.75
CA LEU A 204 11.25 15.09 -17.22
C LEU A 204 10.25 14.77 -18.34
N ASN A 205 10.40 13.62 -19.02
CA ASN A 205 9.75 13.35 -20.32
C ASN A 205 8.95 12.03 -20.37
N LEU A 206 8.53 11.47 -19.23
CA LEU A 206 7.65 10.30 -19.30
C LEU A 206 6.30 10.71 -19.92
N PRO A 207 5.87 10.03 -21.01
CA PRO A 207 4.72 10.46 -21.80
C PRO A 207 3.39 10.27 -21.05
N LYS A 208 2.48 11.20 -21.34
CA LYS A 208 1.09 11.22 -20.91
C LYS A 208 0.37 10.00 -21.52
N PHE A 209 -0.09 9.08 -20.69
CA PHE A 209 -1.08 8.09 -21.10
C PHE A 209 -2.45 8.56 -20.61
N SER A 210 -3.34 8.83 -21.56
CA SER A 210 -4.79 8.88 -21.33
C SER A 210 -5.28 7.45 -21.37
N ILE A 211 -5.84 6.97 -20.25
CA ILE A 211 -6.67 5.76 -20.25
C ILE A 211 -8.11 6.25 -20.32
N LEU A 212 -8.84 5.78 -21.34
CA LEU A 212 -10.28 5.96 -21.51
C LEU A 212 -11.04 5.18 -20.43
#